data_AF-A0A9W9I5Y1-F1
#
_entry.id   AF-A0A9W9I5Y1-F1
#
_cell.length_a   1.000
_cell.length_b   1.000
_cell.length_c   1.000
_cell.angle_alpha   90.00
_cell.angle_beta   90.00
_cell.angle_gamma   90.00
#
_symmetry.space_group_name_H-M   'P 1'
#
loop_
_entity.id
_entity.type
_entity.pdbx_description
1 polymer ?
#
loop_
_entity_poly.entity_id
_entity_poly.type
_entity_poly.pdbx_seq_one_letter_code
_entity_poly.pdbx_strand_id
1 'polypeptide(L)'
;MEQIVSFVPDSLRTAWLDSDRHLTTDGLLRNPFPEDERELPLAEAILEVKPEGMGDDEATAFIEFMSLGLRFEPAERSSAQQLLQHRWATDWGDD
;
A
#
# COMPACT_ATOMS: atom_id res chain seq x y z
N MET A 1 29.25 -0.72 -17.56
CA MET A 1 27.85 -0.52 -17.14
C MET A 1 27.69 -1.16 -15.77
N GLU A 2 28.19 -0.50 -14.73
CA GLU A 2 28.19 -1.03 -13.36
C GLU A 2 27.86 0.13 -12.42
N GLN A 3 26.58 0.47 -12.24
CA GLN A 3 26.22 1.40 -11.13
C GLN A 3 24.71 1.54 -10.81
N ILE A 4 23.87 0.53 -11.06
CA ILE A 4 22.44 0.61 -10.69
C ILE A 4 21.96 -0.70 -10.03
N VAL A 5 22.66 -1.17 -8.99
CA VAL A 5 22.16 -2.29 -8.17
C VAL A 5 22.28 -2.03 -6.66
N SER A 6 22.72 -0.82 -6.26
CA SER A 6 22.98 -0.52 -4.84
C SER A 6 21.76 -0.01 -4.05
N PHE A 7 20.56 -0.01 -4.63
CA PHE A 7 19.42 0.69 -4.02
C PHE A 7 18.21 -0.19 -3.67
N VAL A 8 18.41 -1.49 -3.46
CA VAL A 8 17.38 -2.32 -2.83
C VAL A 8 17.70 -2.42 -1.34
N PRO A 9 16.92 -1.79 -0.45
CA PRO A 9 17.02 -1.97 1.00
C PRO A 9 17.08 -3.44 1.37
N ASP A 10 17.91 -3.79 2.36
CA ASP A 10 18.13 -5.19 2.74
C ASP A 10 16.84 -5.90 3.17
N SER A 11 15.87 -5.17 3.72
CA SER A 11 14.53 -5.69 4.02
C SER A 11 13.78 -6.14 2.77
N LEU A 12 13.79 -5.34 1.70
CA LEU A 12 13.16 -5.68 0.42
C LEU A 12 13.93 -6.80 -0.31
N ARG A 13 15.26 -6.80 -0.21
CA ARG A 13 16.09 -7.89 -0.74
C ARG A 13 15.80 -9.21 -0.03
N THR A 14 15.66 -9.17 1.29
CA THR A 14 15.33 -10.36 2.10
C THR A 14 13.94 -10.87 1.76
N ALA A 15 12.94 -9.99 1.64
CA ALA A 15 11.59 -10.38 1.22
C ALA A 15 11.57 -10.97 -0.21
N TRP A 16 12.40 -10.46 -1.11
CA TRP A 16 12.58 -11.03 -2.45
C TRP A 16 13.23 -12.42 -2.42
N LEU A 17 14.22 -12.63 -1.55
CA LEU A 17 14.88 -13.92 -1.39
C LEU A 17 13.98 -14.97 -0.75
N ASP A 18 13.04 -14.57 0.12
CA ASP A 18 12.03 -15.45 0.71
C ASP A 18 10.74 -15.49 -0.12
N SER A 19 10.76 -14.94 -1.35
CA SER A 19 9.55 -14.82 -2.17
C SER A 19 8.96 -16.19 -2.52
N ASP A 20 9.77 -17.22 -2.74
CA ASP A 20 9.32 -18.59 -3.04
C ASP A 20 8.47 -19.22 -1.92
N ARG A 21 8.63 -18.75 -0.68
CA ARG A 21 7.86 -19.19 0.48
C ARG A 21 6.43 -18.63 0.46
N HIS A 22 6.26 -17.46 -0.13
CA HIS A 22 5.02 -16.70 -0.08
C HIS A 22 4.31 -16.66 -1.44
N LEU A 23 5.06 -16.71 -2.54
CA LEU A 23 4.58 -16.54 -3.91
C LEU A 23 4.74 -17.82 -4.75
N THR A 24 3.83 -18.01 -5.69
CA THR A 24 3.92 -18.99 -6.77
C THR A 24 4.95 -18.52 -7.80
N THR A 25 5.35 -19.41 -8.71
CA THR A 25 6.19 -19.07 -9.86
C THR A 25 5.64 -17.96 -10.74
N ASP A 26 4.32 -17.74 -10.72
CA ASP A 26 3.63 -16.68 -11.46
C ASP A 26 3.48 -15.38 -10.65
N GLY A 27 4.04 -15.32 -9.44
CA GLY A 27 3.99 -14.15 -8.56
C GLY A 27 2.71 -13.99 -7.75
N LEU A 28 1.85 -15.03 -7.67
CA LEU A 28 0.63 -15.02 -6.86
C LEU A 28 0.91 -15.52 -5.44
N LEU A 29 0.17 -15.09 -4.41
CA LEU A 29 0.33 -15.68 -3.08
C LEU A 29 -0.05 -17.17 -3.07
N ARG A 30 0.81 -18.00 -2.46
CA ARG A 30 0.53 -19.44 -2.26
C ARG A 30 -0.64 -19.69 -1.32
N ASN A 31 -0.73 -18.87 -0.28
CA ASN A 31 -1.85 -18.84 0.65
C ASN A 31 -2.50 -17.46 0.51
N PRO A 32 -3.60 -17.32 -0.24
CA PRO A 32 -4.28 -16.04 -0.37
C PRO A 32 -4.74 -15.59 1.03
N PHE A 33 -4.42 -14.36 1.41
CA PHE A 33 -4.96 -13.78 2.64
C PHE A 33 -6.49 -13.78 2.56
N PRO A 34 -7.21 -14.13 3.64
CA PRO A 34 -8.65 -13.94 3.73
C PRO A 34 -8.97 -12.50 3.33
N GLU A 35 -9.98 -12.29 2.47
CA GLU A 35 -10.35 -10.95 1.98
C GLU A 35 -10.56 -9.97 3.14
N ASP A 36 -11.07 -10.48 4.27
CA ASP A 36 -11.41 -9.74 5.49
C ASP A 36 -10.19 -9.26 6.29
N GLU A 37 -9.00 -9.84 6.09
CA GLU A 37 -7.78 -9.53 6.84
C GLU A 37 -6.76 -8.69 6.06
N ARG A 38 -7.08 -8.30 4.82
CA ARG A 38 -6.15 -7.55 3.95
C ARG A 38 -6.03 -6.07 4.32
N GLU A 39 -7.12 -5.45 4.76
CA GLU A 39 -7.17 -4.01 5.01
C GLU A 39 -6.82 -3.62 6.46
N LEU A 40 -7.08 -4.50 7.42
CA LEU A 40 -6.81 -4.29 8.85
C LEU A 40 -5.35 -3.90 9.15
N PRO A 41 -4.33 -4.64 8.64
CA PRO A 41 -2.93 -4.30 8.89
C PRO A 41 -2.53 -2.93 8.33
N LEU A 42 -3.13 -2.51 7.22
CA LEU A 42 -2.85 -1.21 6.61
C LEU A 42 -3.42 -0.07 7.47
N ALA A 43 -4.66 -0.21 7.91
CA ALA A 43 -5.31 0.78 8.78
C ALA A 43 -4.56 0.92 10.12
N GLU A 44 -4.21 -0.20 10.76
CA GLU A 44 -3.45 -0.20 12.01
C GLU A 44 -2.09 0.48 11.86
N ALA A 45 -1.33 0.15 10.80
CA ALA A 45 -0.03 0.75 10.55
C ALA A 45 -0.12 2.27 10.30
N ILE A 46 -1.13 2.72 9.55
CA ILE A 46 -1.35 4.15 9.30
C ILE A 46 -1.70 4.89 10.59
N LEU A 47 -2.55 4.31 11.43
CA LEU A 47 -2.97 4.93 12.69
C LEU A 47 -1.84 4.96 13.73
N GLU A 48 -0.95 3.97 13.74
CA GLU A 48 0.22 3.93 14.63
C GLU A 48 1.23 5.04 14.33
N VAL A 49 1.43 5.36 13.04
CA VAL A 49 2.39 6.39 12.58
C VAL A 49 1.73 7.71 12.20
N LYS A 50 0.44 7.88 12.56
CA LYS A 50 -0.35 9.07 12.27
C LYS A 50 0.36 10.34 12.80
N PRO A 51 0.67 11.33 11.93
CA PRO A 51 1.35 12.55 12.36
C PRO A 51 0.55 13.35 13.39
N GLU A 52 1.26 14.01 14.30
CA GLU A 52 0.64 14.96 15.23
C GLU A 52 0.04 16.14 14.45
N GLY A 53 -1.28 16.35 14.59
CA GLY A 53 -2.03 17.36 13.85
C GLY A 53 -2.94 16.82 12.73
N MET A 54 -2.79 15.55 12.31
CA MET A 54 -3.72 14.94 11.35
C MET A 54 -5.08 14.67 12.02
N GLY A 55 -6.16 15.11 11.38
CA GLY A 55 -7.53 14.86 11.85
C GLY A 55 -7.92 13.37 11.71
N ASP A 56 -8.93 12.92 12.46
CA ASP A 56 -9.45 11.55 12.29
C ASP A 56 -10.14 11.36 10.93
N ASP A 57 -10.83 12.39 10.44
CA ASP A 57 -11.45 12.38 9.11
C ASP A 57 -10.40 12.33 8.00
N GLU A 58 -9.30 13.07 8.16
CA GLU A 58 -8.17 13.06 7.24
C GLU A 58 -7.47 11.68 7.25
N ALA A 59 -7.23 11.10 8.42
CA ALA A 59 -6.67 9.76 8.55
C ALA A 59 -7.56 8.71 7.89
N THR A 60 -8.88 8.80 8.08
CA THR A 60 -9.85 7.91 7.43
C THR A 60 -9.78 8.03 5.91
N ALA A 61 -9.78 9.27 5.39
CA ALA A 61 -9.65 9.53 3.97
C ALA A 61 -8.31 9.02 3.40
N PHE A 62 -7.22 9.10 4.17
CA PHE A 62 -5.93 8.56 3.77
C PHE A 62 -5.93 7.03 3.72
N ILE A 63 -6.52 6.36 4.72
CA ILE A 63 -6.65 4.90 4.74
C ILE A 63 -7.45 4.44 3.51
N GLU A 64 -8.60 5.08 3.24
CA GLU A 64 -9.40 4.79 2.04
C GLU A 64 -8.59 4.96 0.75
N PHE A 65 -7.85 6.06 0.63
CA PHE A 65 -6.99 6.33 -0.53
C PHE A 65 -5.94 5.24 -0.73
N MET A 66 -5.24 4.85 0.34
CA MET A 66 -4.21 3.82 0.28
C MET A 66 -4.81 2.45 -0.07
N SER A 67 -5.96 2.10 0.50
CA SER A 67 -6.66 0.84 0.20
C SER A 67 -7.09 0.73 -1.27
N LEU A 68 -7.38 1.85 -1.94
CA LEU A 68 -7.67 1.87 -3.38
C LEU A 68 -6.45 1.57 -4.26
N GLY A 69 -5.26 2.03 -3.84
CA GLY A 69 -4.01 1.81 -4.57
C GLY A 69 -3.32 0.48 -4.24
N LEU A 70 -3.53 -0.02 -3.03
CA LEU A 70 -2.86 -1.22 -2.50
C LEU A 70 -3.76 -2.47 -2.51
N ARG A 71 -4.81 -2.49 -3.34
CA ARG A 71 -5.61 -3.71 -3.55
C ARG A 71 -4.69 -4.87 -3.95
N PHE A 72 -4.96 -6.02 -3.36
CA PHE A 72 -4.14 -7.21 -3.57
C PHE A 72 -4.16 -7.59 -5.07
N GLU A 73 -5.35 -7.78 -5.62
CA GLU A 73 -5.54 -8.08 -7.03
C GLU A 73 -5.24 -6.84 -7.90
N PRO A 74 -4.29 -6.92 -8.86
CA PRO A 74 -3.95 -5.77 -9.70
C PRO A 74 -5.13 -5.19 -10.47
N ALA A 75 -6.08 -6.04 -10.87
CA ALA A 75 -7.29 -5.63 -11.59
C ALA A 75 -8.27 -4.81 -10.73
N GLU A 76 -8.17 -4.90 -9.40
CA GLU A 76 -9.01 -4.17 -8.45
C GLU A 76 -8.39 -2.81 -8.06
N ARG A 77 -7.11 -2.59 -8.37
CA ARG A 77 -6.41 -1.34 -8.04
C ARG A 77 -6.99 -0.19 -8.82
N SER A 78 -7.20 0.93 -8.14
CA SER A 78 -7.59 2.18 -8.79
C SER A 78 -6.47 2.69 -9.68
N SER A 79 -6.85 3.18 -10.86
CA SER A 79 -5.94 3.89 -11.76
C SER A 79 -5.50 5.22 -11.15
N ALA A 80 -4.38 5.78 -11.67
CA ALA A 80 -3.91 7.10 -11.25
C ALA A 80 -4.97 8.19 -11.42
N GLN A 81 -5.77 8.13 -12.48
CA GLN A 81 -6.87 9.07 -12.70
C GLN A 81 -7.93 9.00 -11.59
N GLN A 82 -8.30 7.79 -11.17
CA GLN A 82 -9.29 7.60 -10.10
C GLN A 82 -8.73 8.05 -8.74
N LEU A 83 -7.46 7.76 -8.46
CA LEU A 83 -6.80 8.20 -7.23
C LEU A 83 -6.73 9.73 -7.12
N LEU A 84 -6.43 10.42 -8.22
CA LEU A 84 -6.39 11.89 -8.26
C LEU A 84 -7.76 12.56 -8.03
N GLN A 85 -8.86 11.81 -8.11
CA GLN A 85 -10.22 12.28 -7.82
C GLN A 85 -10.65 11.98 -6.38
N HIS A 86 -9.84 11.25 -5.63
CA HIS A 86 -10.17 10.89 -4.25
C HIS A 86 -10.09 12.12 -3.34
N ARG A 87 -11.00 12.23 -2.37
CA ARG A 87 -11.06 13.39 -1.45
C ARG A 87 -9.72 13.69 -0.79
N TRP A 88 -9.01 12.66 -0.31
CA TRP A 88 -7.68 12.85 0.28
C TRP A 88 -6.67 13.48 -0.67
N ALA A 89 -6.78 13.31 -1.99
CA ALA A 89 -5.86 13.92 -2.96
C ALA A 89 -6.32 15.32 -3.43
N THR A 90 -7.60 15.66 -3.24
CA THR A 90 -8.21 16.89 -3.78
C THR A 90 -8.51 17.95 -2.71
N ASP A 91 -8.66 17.56 -1.45
CA ASP A 91 -9.14 18.44 -0.38
C ASP A 91 -8.02 19.24 0.32
N TRP A 92 -6.89 19.46 -0.37
CA TRP A 92 -5.72 20.21 0.15
C TRP A 92 -5.79 21.73 -0.06
N GLY A 93 -6.95 22.27 -0.42
CA GLY A 93 -7.05 23.68 -0.79
C GLY A 93 -8.42 24.28 -0.49
N ASP A 94 -8.57 24.79 0.72
CA ASP A 94 -9.40 25.95 1.05
C ASP A 94 -9.04 26.49 2.46
N ASP A 95 -7.77 26.84 2.66
CA ASP A 95 -7.30 27.74 3.74
C ASP A 95 -6.36 28.81 3.18
#